data_AF-A0A9X9C1I0-F1
#
_entry.id   AF-A0A9X9C1I0-F1
#
_cell.length_a   1.000
_cell.length_b   1.000
_cell.length_c   1.000
_cell.angle_alpha   90.00
_cell.angle_beta   90.00
_cell.angle_gamma   90.00
#
_symmetry.space_group_name_H-M   'P 1'
#
loop_
_entity.id
_entity.type
_entity.pdbx_description
1 polymer ?
#
loop_
_entity_poly.entity_id
_entity_poly.type
_entity_poly.pdbx_seq_one_letter_code
_entity_poly.pdbx_strand_id
1 'polypeptide(L)'
;MNEQLLRALFEIPDAITADEFARRTGKTEPAVRKLMDRRQLPMTTEREVFGEEGSSFRLLILWNEWLEMVYEATGKMPPERRDWRDQWIKRAKKLSEDLGLGFMEFTA
;
A
#
# COMPACT_ATOMS: atom_id res chain seq x y z
N MET A 1 -20.51 9.96 -4.39
CA MET A 1 -19.61 9.14 -3.54
C MET A 1 -19.25 9.98 -2.32
N ASN A 2 -19.35 9.42 -1.11
CA ASN A 2 -19.05 10.17 0.12
C ASN A 2 -17.54 10.36 0.27
N GLU A 3 -17.10 11.59 0.52
CA GLU A 3 -15.69 11.98 0.73
C GLU A 3 -15.03 11.19 1.87
N GLN A 4 -15.84 10.76 2.86
CA GLN A 4 -15.43 9.86 3.93
C GLN A 4 -15.02 8.47 3.43
N LEU A 5 -15.62 7.99 2.34
CA LEU A 5 -15.34 6.66 1.78
C LEU A 5 -14.02 6.67 0.98
N LEU A 6 -13.71 7.80 0.33
CA LEU A 6 -12.40 8.05 -0.27
C LEU A 6 -11.33 8.15 0.82
N ARG A 7 -11.56 8.91 1.90
CA ARG A 7 -10.64 8.95 3.05
C ARG A 7 -10.44 7.59 3.69
N ALA A 8 -11.49 6.79 3.86
CA ALA A 8 -11.40 5.43 4.39
C ALA A 8 -10.53 4.49 3.51
N LEU A 9 -10.56 4.67 2.19
CA LEU A 9 -9.65 3.96 1.27
C LEU A 9 -8.19 4.41 1.39
N PHE A 10 -7.93 5.62 1.90
CA PHE A 10 -6.59 6.14 2.20
C PHE A 10 -6.16 5.91 3.66
N GLU A 11 -7.08 5.61 4.57
CA GLU A 11 -6.82 5.33 5.99
C GLU A 11 -6.48 3.87 6.28
N ILE A 12 -6.71 2.94 5.33
CA ILE A 12 -6.19 1.59 5.47
C ILE A 12 -4.72 1.65 5.04
N PRO A 13 -3.74 1.49 5.94
CA PRO A 13 -2.37 1.28 5.53
C PRO A 13 -2.41 0.04 4.64
N ASP A 14 -1.98 0.14 3.39
CA ASP A 14 -1.82 -1.03 2.54
C ASP A 14 -0.66 -1.85 3.14
N ALA A 15 -1.01 -2.65 4.15
CA ALA A 15 -0.12 -3.55 4.82
C ALA A 15 0.15 -4.69 3.84
N ILE A 16 1.33 -4.68 3.23
CA ILE A 16 1.70 -5.61 2.16
C ILE A 16 2.64 -6.70 2.65
N THR A 17 2.64 -7.83 1.95
CA THR A 17 3.56 -8.93 2.23
C THR A 17 4.96 -8.63 1.71
N ALA A 18 5.96 -9.39 2.17
CA ALA A 18 7.33 -9.31 1.67
C ALA A 18 7.44 -9.53 0.15
N ASP A 19 6.61 -10.45 -0.38
CA ASP A 19 6.52 -10.76 -1.81
C ASP A 19 5.97 -9.56 -2.61
N GLU A 20 4.92 -8.91 -2.12
CA GLU A 20 4.37 -7.72 -2.77
C GLU A 20 5.35 -6.54 -2.72
N PHE A 21 6.04 -6.35 -1.60
CA PHE A 21 7.09 -5.34 -1.48
C PHE A 21 8.25 -5.61 -2.45
N ALA A 22 8.65 -6.88 -2.60
CA ALA A 22 9.66 -7.31 -3.57
C ALA A 22 9.24 -6.97 -5.00
N ARG A 23 8.00 -7.29 -5.39
CA ARG A 23 7.44 -6.94 -6.70
C ARG A 23 7.46 -5.43 -6.96
N ARG A 24 7.04 -4.62 -5.99
CA ARG A 24 6.95 -3.15 -6.15
C ARG A 24 8.32 -2.47 -6.24
N THR A 25 9.31 -2.95 -5.50
CA THR A 25 10.63 -2.30 -5.40
C THR A 25 11.70 -2.94 -6.30
N GLY A 26 11.38 -4.03 -6.99
CA GLY A 26 12.33 -4.81 -7.78
C GLY A 26 13.40 -5.53 -6.94
N LYS A 27 13.25 -5.57 -5.60
CA LYS A 27 14.14 -6.32 -4.71
C LYS A 27 13.79 -7.79 -4.72
N THR A 28 14.74 -8.64 -4.36
CA THR A 28 14.44 -10.07 -4.15
C THR A 28 13.76 -10.28 -2.79
N GLU A 29 12.82 -11.21 -2.72
CA GLU A 29 12.12 -11.54 -1.47
C GLU A 29 13.08 -11.86 -0.30
N PRO A 30 14.19 -12.62 -0.47
CA PRO A 30 15.15 -12.83 0.61
C PRO A 30 15.82 -11.54 1.10
N ALA A 31 16.06 -10.56 0.22
CA ALA A 31 16.59 -9.27 0.61
C ALA A 31 15.56 -8.48 1.42
N VAL A 32 14.30 -8.50 1.02
CA VAL A 32 13.20 -7.88 1.77
C VAL A 32 13.07 -8.51 3.15
N ARG A 33 13.10 -9.84 3.26
CA ARG A 33 13.07 -10.55 4.55
C ARG A 33 14.23 -10.13 5.46
N LYS A 34 15.45 -9.98 4.93
CA LYS A 34 16.58 -9.44 5.72
C LYS A 34 16.31 -8.02 6.22
N LEU A 35 15.63 -7.16 5.46
CA LEU A 35 15.24 -5.82 5.91
C LEU A 35 14.19 -5.90 7.03
N MET A 36 13.21 -6.81 6.90
CA MET A 36 12.21 -7.07 7.93
C MET A 36 12.86 -7.58 9.23
N ASP A 37 13.72 -8.59 9.15
CA ASP A 37 14.41 -9.17 10.31
C ASP A 37 15.26 -8.12 11.05
N ARG A 38 15.85 -7.18 10.30
CA ARG A 38 16.63 -6.05 10.83
C ARG A 38 15.78 -4.87 11.28
N ARG A 39 14.45 -4.94 11.20
CA ARG A 39 13.51 -3.86 11.52
C ARG A 39 13.81 -2.55 10.77
N GLN A 40 14.24 -2.67 9.52
CA GLN A 40 14.54 -1.53 8.63
C GLN A 40 13.34 -1.14 7.76
N LEU A 41 12.20 -1.81 7.92
CA LEU A 41 10.94 -1.48 7.28
C LEU A 41 9.90 -1.16 8.35
N PRO A 42 8.99 -0.21 8.11
CA PRO A 42 7.83 -0.02 8.96
C PRO A 42 6.93 -1.25 8.81
N MET A 43 6.58 -1.88 9.93
CA MET A 43 5.86 -3.15 9.94
C MET A 43 4.80 -3.16 11.03
N THR A 44 3.74 -3.90 10.78
CA THR A 44 2.72 -4.24 11.77
C THR A 44 2.59 -5.75 11.90
N THR A 45 2.14 -6.19 13.07
CA THR A 45 1.81 -7.59 13.32
C THR A 45 0.31 -7.72 13.35
N GLU A 46 -0.25 -8.53 12.45
CA GLU A 46 -1.68 -8.81 12.41
C GLU A 46 -1.95 -10.24 12.88
N ARG A 47 -3.01 -10.40 13.68
CA ARG A 47 -3.48 -11.73 14.09
C ARG A 47 -4.36 -12.31 12.99
N GLU A 48 -3.96 -13.43 12.44
CA GLU A 48 -4.72 -14.20 11.46
C GLU A 48 -5.42 -15.37 12.18
N VAL A 49 -6.74 -15.45 12.07
CA VAL A 49 -7.55 -16.47 12.77
C VAL A 49 -8.00 -17.52 11.77
N PHE A 50 -7.65 -18.79 12.03
CA PHE A 50 -7.99 -19.95 11.19
C PHE A 50 -9.14 -20.75 11.80
N GLY A 51 -10.26 -20.09 12.10
CA GLY A 51 -11.42 -20.73 12.73
C GLY A 51 -11.13 -21.26 14.14
N GLU A 52 -11.75 -22.38 14.53
CA GLU A 52 -11.53 -23.03 15.83
C GLU A 52 -10.14 -23.69 15.97
N GLU A 53 -9.42 -23.89 14.85
CA GLU A 53 -8.15 -24.63 14.81
C GLU A 53 -6.93 -23.80 15.26
N GLY A 54 -7.09 -22.48 15.45
CA GLY A 54 -6.08 -21.63 16.06
C GLY A 54 -5.88 -20.28 15.37
N SER A 55 -4.93 -19.50 15.86
CA SER A 55 -4.55 -18.21 15.26
C SER A 55 -3.04 -18.10 15.13
N SER A 56 -2.58 -17.45 14.06
CA SER A 56 -1.18 -17.09 13.85
C SER A 56 -1.00 -15.57 13.88
N PHE A 57 0.26 -15.13 13.89
CA PHE A 57 0.63 -13.74 13.70
C PHE A 57 1.40 -13.61 12.40
N ARG A 58 0.96 -12.71 11.52
CA ARG A 58 1.67 -12.37 10.28
C ARG A 58 2.27 -10.98 10.38
N LEU A 59 3.50 -10.84 9.89
CA LEU A 59 4.18 -9.55 9.76
C LEU A 59 3.85 -8.97 8.39
N LEU A 60 3.37 -7.73 8.37
CA LEU A 60 3.09 -6.97 7.16
C LEU A 60 3.92 -5.70 7.15
N ILE A 61 4.32 -5.28 5.95
CA ILE A 61 5.06 -4.05 5.70
C ILE A 61 4.06 -2.94 5.44
N LEU A 62 4.19 -1.85 6.18
CA LEU A 62 3.36 -0.67 6.05
C LEU A 62 3.83 0.15 4.84
N TRP A 63 3.19 -0.06 3.69
CA TRP A 63 3.69 0.47 2.41
C TRP A 63 3.69 2.01 2.35
N ASN A 64 2.62 2.63 2.83
CA ASN A 64 2.47 4.08 2.77
C ASN A 64 3.50 4.78 3.65
N GLU A 65 3.72 4.26 4.84
CA GLU A 65 4.70 4.71 5.81
C GLU A 65 6.12 4.54 5.26
N TRP A 66 6.39 3.46 4.53
CA TRP A 66 7.67 3.29 3.85
C TRP A 66 7.86 4.34 2.75
N LEU A 67 6.82 4.64 1.96
CA LEU A 67 6.89 5.70 0.94
C LEU A 67 7.12 7.08 1.55
N GLU A 68 6.49 7.38 2.69
CA GLU A 68 6.69 8.61 3.45
C GLU A 68 8.13 8.70 3.97
N MET A 69 8.65 7.64 4.60
CA MET A 69 10.04 7.59 5.07
C MET A 69 11.05 7.83 3.92
N VAL A 70 10.83 7.24 2.75
CA VAL A 70 11.70 7.46 1.58
C VAL A 70 11.60 8.91 1.10
N TYR A 71 10.40 9.49 1.07
CA TYR A 71 10.21 10.89 0.71
C TYR A 71 10.92 11.83 1.69
N GLU A 72 10.75 11.63 2.99
CA GLU A 72 11.41 12.41 4.04
C GLU A 72 12.93 12.33 3.94
N ALA A 73 13.48 11.14 3.68
CA ALA A 73 14.93 10.94 3.57
C ALA A 73 15.55 11.53 2.30
N THR A 74 14.80 11.57 1.18
CA THR A 74 15.35 11.91 -0.15
C THR A 74 14.85 13.24 -0.71
N GLY A 75 13.80 13.83 -0.13
CA GLY A 75 13.07 14.96 -0.68
C GLY A 75 12.40 14.66 -2.03
N LYS A 76 12.32 13.38 -2.42
CA LYS A 76 11.83 12.96 -3.74
C LYS A 76 10.72 11.94 -3.58
N MET A 77 9.69 12.09 -4.39
CA MET A 77 8.61 11.12 -4.49
C MET A 77 9.17 9.79 -5.03
N PRO A 78 9.00 8.66 -4.32
CA PRO A 78 9.46 7.37 -4.80
C PRO A 78 8.82 7.05 -6.16
N PRO A 79 9.57 6.54 -7.16
CA PRO A 79 9.00 6.15 -8.45
C PRO A 79 7.90 5.09 -8.29
N GLU A 80 8.01 4.23 -7.29
CA GLU A 80 7.00 3.23 -6.92
C GLU A 80 5.65 3.88 -6.53
N ARG A 81 5.65 5.17 -6.15
CA ARG A 81 4.45 5.97 -5.88
C ARG A 81 3.71 6.40 -7.16
N ARG A 82 4.42 6.60 -8.28
CA ARG A 82 3.81 7.08 -9.54
C ARG A 82 2.97 6.00 -10.21
N ASP A 83 3.49 4.78 -10.30
CA ASP A 83 2.79 3.70 -10.99
C ASP A 83 1.48 3.31 -10.29
N TRP A 84 1.45 3.29 -8.95
CA TRP A 84 0.20 3.02 -8.25
C TRP A 84 -0.79 4.17 -8.37
N ARG A 85 -0.33 5.44 -8.30
CA ARG A 85 -1.21 6.61 -8.45
C ARG A 85 -1.84 6.60 -9.84
N ASP A 86 -1.07 6.32 -10.88
CA ASP A 86 -1.56 6.28 -12.25
C ASP A 86 -2.51 5.09 -12.49
N GLN A 87 -2.20 3.91 -11.94
CA GLN A 87 -3.10 2.76 -11.98
C GLN A 87 -4.39 2.99 -11.17
N TRP A 88 -4.29 3.64 -10.02
CA TRP A 88 -5.43 3.99 -9.19
C TRP A 88 -6.31 5.04 -9.88
N ILE A 89 -5.71 6.11 -10.43
CA ILE A 89 -6.43 7.11 -11.23
C ILE A 89 -7.18 6.39 -12.35
N LYS A 90 -6.52 5.48 -13.09
CA LYS A 90 -7.19 4.67 -14.14
C LYS A 90 -8.35 3.83 -13.59
N ARG A 91 -8.18 3.14 -12.46
CA ARG A 91 -9.25 2.33 -11.84
C ARG A 91 -10.41 3.21 -11.36
N ALA A 92 -10.12 4.35 -10.76
CA ALA A 92 -11.10 5.32 -10.30
C ALA A 92 -11.86 5.95 -11.48
N LYS A 93 -11.18 6.26 -12.60
CA LYS A 93 -11.83 6.70 -13.85
C LYS A 93 -12.84 5.67 -14.33
N LYS A 94 -12.38 4.42 -14.48
CA LYS A 94 -13.21 3.32 -14.95
C LYS A 94 -14.43 3.12 -14.04
N LEU A 95 -14.23 3.09 -12.72
CA LEU A 95 -15.31 2.94 -11.76
C LEU A 95 -16.31 4.11 -11.83
N SER A 96 -15.83 5.34 -12.02
CA SER A 96 -16.68 6.52 -12.17
C SER A 96 -17.51 6.46 -13.46
N GLU A 97 -16.95 5.95 -14.55
CA GLU A 97 -17.64 5.73 -15.82
C GLU A 97 -18.71 4.64 -15.68
N ASP A 98 -18.36 3.50 -15.07
CA ASP A 98 -19.27 2.37 -14.83
C ASP A 98 -20.48 2.77 -13.96
N LEU A 99 -20.27 3.71 -13.03
CA LEU A 99 -21.32 4.26 -12.15
C LEU A 99 -22.05 5.47 -12.75
N GLY A 100 -21.68 5.93 -13.95
CA GLY A 100 -22.31 7.08 -14.62
C GLY A 100 -22.10 8.43 -13.92
N LEU A 101 -21.06 8.56 -13.08
CA LEU A 101 -20.92 9.70 -12.15
C LEU A 101 -20.24 10.94 -12.75
N GLY A 102 -19.68 10.87 -13.95
CA GLY A 102 -18.93 11.98 -14.56
C GLY A 102 -17.62 12.29 -13.83
N PHE A 103 -16.54 12.51 -14.56
CA PHE A 103 -15.20 12.61 -13.98
C PHE A 103 -15.04 13.93 -13.20
N MET A 104 -14.89 13.87 -11.87
CA MET A 104 -14.41 15.03 -11.09
C MET A 104 -12.91 15.19 -11.32
N GLU A 105 -12.49 16.34 -11.84
CA GLU A 105 -11.08 16.67 -12.01
C GLU A 105 -10.39 16.73 -10.64
N PHE A 106 -9.59 15.71 -10.33
CA PHE A 106 -8.64 15.78 -9.24
C PHE A 106 -7.43 16.60 -9.72
N THR A 107 -7.47 17.91 -9.50
CA THR A 107 -6.32 18.78 -9.74
C THR A 107 -5.18 18.42 -8.78
N ALA A 108 -3.97 18.39 -9.36
CA ALA A 108 -2.76 17.75 -8.85
C ALA A 108 -2.17 18.35 -7.58
#